data_AF-A0A2E0X3Y4-F1
#
_entry.id   AF-A0A2E0X3Y4-F1
#
_cell.length_a   1.000
_cell.length_b   1.000
_cell.length_c   1.000
_cell.angle_alpha   90.00
_cell.angle_beta   90.00
_cell.angle_gamma   90.00
#
_symmetry.space_group_name_H-M   'P 1'
#
loop_
_entity.id
_entity.type
_entity.pdbx_description
1 polymer ?
#
loop_
_entity_poly.entity_id
_entity_poly.type
_entity_poly.pdbx_seq_one_letter_code
_entity_poly.pdbx_strand_id
1 'polypeptide(L)'
;MARFEIADPDADRPRRRWPRKGTIALAVVLLLIGWQAWQYFTAGITVSPQTTVITAPLAADGYPDFERYLVQLQSQGVTTQNNAAVLLWKALGPGQLDPGEQRLLKAALGIDEKPVATSVLQPLDDRAVRAKLRTWLGGKQTAERAAFAGSYGDSSDRTSLSTGHAIDEIVRLATARPWRAEQIPPLAEWVTANDAAIDMIAAASERPRYWAPSPQPLDARFDDLSSLHLPLTGRLRDAAAALAARAMHRAGSGSLREAWRDVLAQFRLSRLATQKTFQVEQFIALSLQERATEQTLAILSQADLPADLAAEILADLQSLPPLPRLADVIDQRTRLQVISSATGAVVGRYPLSWWGGQYAPASLQAVATLASQTDGNAILRDLNQVLDQAVAIGRIADRAQRDLAIDVWREDIDRRAARIGGWGRTLGSVLSKRMRTDAVADILLVSRMPDLRAAYRTEDRGQVERDLLLVAAALAVYRTEQGEYPETLDALAPGILAAVPVDRYTDEPLRYGRRGAGYLLYSVSENGVDDGGTDRDGRIVGGEWNDDPDAAPDDCDKNFDAVIRVPVPALHVPARPAGGSVERAEPAE
;
A
#
# COMPACT_ATOMS: atom_id res chain seq x y z
N MET A 1 -7.18 -45.65 -105.21
CA MET A 1 -6.70 -46.34 -103.99
C MET A 1 -6.17 -45.28 -103.04
N ALA A 2 -6.64 -45.33 -101.79
CA ALA A 2 -6.65 -44.25 -100.81
C ALA A 2 -5.26 -43.83 -100.30
N ARG A 3 -5.06 -42.52 -100.15
CA ARG A 3 -4.05 -41.94 -99.25
C ARG A 3 -4.69 -41.81 -97.87
N PHE A 4 -4.13 -42.50 -96.89
CA PHE A 4 -4.42 -42.25 -95.48
C PHE A 4 -3.54 -41.09 -95.01
N GLU A 5 -4.16 -39.94 -94.79
CA GLU A 5 -3.60 -38.83 -94.00
C GLU A 5 -3.85 -39.14 -92.52
N ILE A 6 -2.78 -39.33 -91.75
CA ILE A 6 -2.86 -39.41 -90.29
C ILE A 6 -2.91 -37.96 -89.79
N ALA A 7 -4.07 -37.53 -89.33
CA ALA A 7 -4.25 -36.24 -88.66
C ALA A 7 -3.50 -36.23 -87.32
N ASP A 8 -2.65 -35.22 -87.12
CA ASP A 8 -2.03 -34.90 -85.83
C ASP A 8 -3.12 -34.37 -84.88
N PRO A 9 -3.45 -35.07 -83.78
CA PRO A 9 -4.55 -34.69 -82.91
C PRO A 9 -4.22 -33.56 -81.92
N ASP A 10 -3.05 -32.92 -82.00
CA ASP A 10 -2.62 -31.89 -81.03
C ASP A 10 -2.47 -30.46 -81.59
N ALA A 11 -2.91 -30.20 -82.82
CA ALA A 11 -2.76 -28.88 -83.45
C ALA A 11 -3.68 -27.76 -82.91
N ASP A 12 -4.64 -28.05 -82.00
CA ASP A 12 -5.69 -27.10 -81.61
C ASP A 12 -5.92 -26.94 -80.09
N ARG A 13 -4.86 -27.08 -79.27
CA ARG A 13 -4.95 -26.71 -77.85
C ARG A 13 -4.81 -25.18 -77.70
N PRO A 14 -5.81 -24.46 -77.16
CA PRO A 14 -5.67 -23.04 -76.90
C PRO A 14 -4.53 -22.84 -75.88
N ARG A 15 -3.52 -22.05 -76.24
CA ARG A 15 -2.48 -21.60 -75.29
C ARG A 15 -3.18 -20.98 -74.09
N ARG A 16 -3.18 -21.72 -72.97
CA ARG A 16 -3.83 -21.37 -71.71
C ARG A 16 -3.23 -20.06 -71.20
N ARG A 17 -3.80 -18.92 -71.60
CA ARG A 17 -3.45 -17.61 -71.05
C ARG A 17 -3.73 -17.68 -69.55
N TRP A 18 -2.67 -17.68 -68.75
CA TRP A 18 -2.80 -17.56 -67.30
C TRP A 18 -3.73 -16.37 -67.00
N PRO A 19 -4.71 -16.52 -66.10
CA PRO A 19 -5.65 -15.44 -65.84
C PRO A 19 -4.86 -14.28 -65.26
N ARG A 20 -4.70 -13.18 -66.02
CA ARG A 20 -4.03 -11.95 -65.58
C ARG A 20 -4.53 -11.45 -64.22
N LYS A 21 -5.78 -11.79 -63.85
CA LYS A 21 -6.37 -11.51 -62.53
C LYS A 21 -5.67 -12.25 -61.39
N GLY A 22 -5.25 -13.50 -61.59
CA GLY A 22 -4.55 -14.30 -60.58
C GLY A 22 -3.11 -13.84 -60.35
N THR A 23 -2.40 -13.40 -61.39
CA THR A 23 -1.06 -12.82 -61.25
C THR A 23 -1.09 -11.42 -60.65
N ILE A 24 -2.09 -10.59 -60.96
CA ILE A 24 -2.30 -9.30 -60.30
C ILE A 24 -2.66 -9.50 -58.82
N ALA A 25 -3.56 -10.44 -58.49
CA ALA A 25 -3.90 -10.74 -57.10
C ALA A 25 -2.68 -11.25 -56.32
N LEU A 26 -1.87 -12.13 -56.92
CA LEU A 26 -0.64 -12.62 -56.30
C LEU A 26 0.40 -11.50 -56.14
N ALA A 27 0.55 -10.60 -57.11
CA ALA A 27 1.45 -9.45 -57.01
C ALA A 27 1.01 -8.45 -55.94
N VAL A 28 -0.29 -8.21 -55.79
CA VAL A 28 -0.85 -7.39 -54.71
C VAL A 28 -0.61 -8.05 -53.35
N VAL A 29 -0.81 -9.38 -53.24
CA VAL A 29 -0.50 -10.14 -52.02
C VAL A 29 0.99 -10.09 -51.69
N LEU A 30 1.88 -10.25 -52.67
CA LEU A 30 3.33 -10.16 -52.46
C LEU A 30 3.80 -8.74 -52.14
N LEU A 31 3.16 -7.71 -52.72
CA LEU A 31 3.40 -6.31 -52.37
C LEU A 31 2.91 -6.00 -50.95
N LEU A 32 1.75 -6.53 -50.56
CA LEU A 32 1.26 -6.43 -49.18
C LEU A 32 2.19 -7.17 -48.21
N ILE A 33 2.66 -8.37 -48.56
CA ILE A 33 3.63 -9.12 -47.76
C ILE A 33 4.98 -8.38 -47.69
N GLY A 34 5.46 -7.83 -48.80
CA GLY A 34 6.71 -7.06 -48.85
C GLY A 34 6.63 -5.73 -48.12
N TRP A 35 5.50 -5.03 -48.22
CA TRP A 35 5.20 -3.82 -47.47
C TRP A 35 5.05 -4.12 -45.97
N GLN A 36 4.36 -5.21 -45.62
CA GLN A 36 4.29 -5.72 -44.24
C GLN A 36 5.70 -6.04 -43.75
N ALA A 37 6.49 -6.80 -44.50
CA ALA A 37 7.88 -7.20 -44.21
C ALA A 37 8.80 -5.97 -44.00
N TRP A 38 8.61 -4.90 -44.76
CA TRP A 38 9.38 -3.67 -44.62
C TRP A 38 9.03 -2.88 -43.36
N GLN A 39 7.78 -2.92 -42.90
CA GLN A 39 7.38 -2.31 -41.62
C GLN A 39 8.12 -2.94 -40.41
N TYR A 40 8.68 -4.15 -40.53
CA TYR A 40 9.47 -4.80 -39.47
C TYR A 40 10.89 -4.25 -39.29
N PHE A 41 11.44 -3.49 -40.26
CA PHE A 41 12.83 -2.98 -40.21
C PHE A 41 13.04 -1.69 -39.40
N THR A 42 11.99 -1.17 -38.73
CA THR A 42 12.05 0.08 -37.94
C THR A 42 11.90 -0.14 -36.43
N ALA A 43 12.08 -1.38 -35.97
CA ALA A 43 11.91 -1.78 -34.58
C ALA A 43 13.18 -1.49 -33.78
N GLY A 44 13.19 -0.36 -33.07
CA GLY A 44 14.24 -0.02 -32.13
C GLY A 44 13.86 1.16 -31.25
N ILE A 45 14.19 1.08 -29.96
CA ILE A 45 14.06 2.21 -29.04
C ILE A 45 15.39 2.96 -29.03
N THR A 46 15.34 4.28 -29.18
CA THR A 46 16.47 5.16 -28.91
C THR A 46 16.62 5.26 -27.40
N VAL A 47 17.76 4.87 -26.84
CA VAL A 47 18.03 5.00 -25.41
C VAL A 47 18.32 6.48 -25.09
N SER A 48 17.43 7.11 -24.33
CA SER A 48 17.53 8.54 -23.99
C SER A 48 16.64 8.89 -22.79
N PRO A 49 16.87 10.02 -22.11
CA PRO A 49 15.97 10.49 -21.06
C PRO A 49 14.52 10.68 -21.52
N GLN A 50 14.28 11.00 -22.80
CA GLN A 50 12.94 11.22 -23.36
C GLN A 50 12.16 9.93 -23.63
N THR A 51 12.84 8.78 -23.62
CA THR A 51 12.25 7.47 -23.93
C THR A 51 12.37 6.55 -22.74
N THR A 52 13.59 6.11 -22.42
CA THR A 52 13.85 5.11 -21.39
C THR A 52 14.10 5.69 -20.01
N VAL A 53 14.12 7.02 -19.87
CA VAL A 53 14.38 7.80 -18.64
C VAL A 53 15.81 7.65 -18.11
N ILE A 54 16.33 6.42 -18.10
CA ILE A 54 17.71 6.08 -17.78
C ILE A 54 18.45 5.66 -19.06
N THR A 55 19.76 5.90 -19.09
CA THR A 55 20.64 5.54 -20.21
C THR A 55 21.74 4.55 -19.85
N ALA A 56 21.87 4.23 -18.56
CA ALA A 56 22.81 3.25 -18.02
C ALA A 56 22.33 2.77 -16.63
N PRO A 57 22.77 1.56 -16.19
CA PRO A 57 23.52 0.55 -16.94
C PRO A 57 22.71 -0.04 -18.11
N LEU A 58 23.40 -0.62 -19.10
CA LEU A 58 22.79 -1.32 -20.24
C LEU A 58 22.89 -2.83 -20.05
N ALA A 59 21.84 -3.55 -20.46
CA ALA A 59 21.80 -5.00 -20.56
C ALA A 59 22.50 -5.49 -21.85
N ALA A 60 22.62 -6.81 -22.00
CA ALA A 60 23.28 -7.43 -23.16
C ALA A 60 22.59 -7.12 -24.51
N ASP A 61 21.31 -6.79 -24.49
CA ASP A 61 20.51 -6.42 -25.67
C ASP A 61 20.65 -4.94 -26.05
N GLY A 62 21.45 -4.15 -25.31
CA GLY A 62 21.72 -2.75 -25.58
C GLY A 62 20.67 -1.78 -25.03
N TYR A 63 19.61 -2.26 -24.38
CA TYR A 63 18.63 -1.43 -23.68
C TYR A 63 18.97 -1.29 -22.19
N PRO A 64 18.41 -0.31 -21.47
CA PRO A 64 18.71 -0.14 -20.05
C PRO A 64 18.35 -1.36 -19.20
N ASP A 65 19.20 -1.62 -18.22
CA ASP A 65 19.05 -2.62 -17.18
C ASP A 65 18.43 -1.93 -15.95
N PHE A 66 17.10 -1.92 -15.92
CA PHE A 66 16.31 -1.19 -14.93
C PHE A 66 16.40 -1.85 -13.54
N GLU A 67 16.52 -3.17 -13.51
CA GLU A 67 16.68 -4.00 -12.32
C GLU A 67 17.99 -3.66 -11.62
N ARG A 68 19.11 -3.66 -12.35
CA ARG A 68 20.41 -3.27 -11.81
C ARG A 68 20.44 -1.80 -11.42
N TYR A 69 19.84 -0.92 -12.23
CA TYR A 69 19.72 0.49 -11.88
C TYR A 69 19.00 0.67 -10.54
N LEU A 70 17.86 0.00 -10.35
CA LEU A 70 17.07 0.05 -9.12
C LEU A 70 17.88 -0.44 -7.91
N VAL A 71 18.55 -1.58 -8.04
CA VAL A 71 19.38 -2.14 -6.96
C VAL A 71 20.52 -1.18 -6.58
N GLN A 72 21.21 -0.59 -7.57
CA GLN A 72 22.26 0.40 -7.32
C GLN A 72 21.72 1.66 -6.64
N LEU A 73 20.59 2.16 -7.12
CA LEU A 73 19.94 3.35 -6.57
C LEU A 73 19.53 3.15 -5.12
N GLN A 74 18.91 2.00 -4.81
CA GLN A 74 18.42 1.71 -3.47
C GLN A 74 19.55 1.39 -2.48
N SER A 75 20.56 0.63 -2.90
CA SER A 75 21.71 0.26 -2.05
C SER A 75 22.71 1.39 -1.80
N GLN A 76 22.65 2.49 -2.57
CA GLN A 76 23.61 3.59 -2.42
C GLN A 76 23.64 4.16 -0.99
N GLY A 77 24.81 4.11 -0.37
CA GLY A 77 25.06 4.60 0.99
C GLY A 77 24.58 3.65 2.10
N VAL A 78 24.18 2.43 1.74
CA VAL A 78 23.72 1.40 2.69
C VAL A 78 24.89 0.48 3.05
N THR A 79 25.05 0.21 4.34
CA THR A 79 25.98 -0.78 4.90
C THR A 79 25.23 -1.69 5.87
N THR A 80 25.78 -2.86 6.19
CA THR A 80 25.17 -3.77 7.17
C THR A 80 24.93 -3.09 8.53
N GLN A 81 25.81 -2.18 8.94
CA GLN A 81 25.70 -1.47 10.23
C GLN A 81 24.68 -0.33 10.20
N ASN A 82 24.43 0.31 9.06
CA ASN A 82 23.52 1.45 9.01
C ASN A 82 22.12 1.08 8.51
N ASN A 83 21.89 -0.18 8.14
CA ASN A 83 20.66 -0.68 7.54
C ASN A 83 19.72 -1.34 8.57
N ALA A 84 18.55 -0.75 8.77
CA ALA A 84 17.47 -1.30 9.59
C ALA A 84 17.05 -2.72 9.15
N ALA A 85 17.09 -3.01 7.85
CA ALA A 85 16.66 -4.31 7.30
C ALA A 85 17.46 -5.49 7.87
N VAL A 86 18.70 -5.27 8.31
CA VAL A 86 19.53 -6.32 8.93
C VAL A 86 18.96 -6.78 10.26
N LEU A 87 18.60 -5.82 11.13
CA LEU A 87 18.01 -6.11 12.43
C LEU A 87 16.56 -6.61 12.27
N LEU A 88 15.79 -6.02 11.35
CA LEU A 88 14.44 -6.49 11.04
C LEU A 88 14.45 -7.93 10.53
N TRP A 89 15.41 -8.31 9.67
CA TRP A 89 15.54 -9.70 9.22
C TRP A 89 15.84 -10.66 10.37
N LYS A 90 16.74 -10.28 11.30
CA LYS A 90 17.07 -11.10 12.47
C LYS A 90 15.89 -11.24 13.43
N ALA A 91 15.13 -10.16 13.63
CA ALA A 91 13.98 -10.12 14.53
C ALA A 91 12.73 -10.77 13.94
N LEU A 92 12.51 -10.67 12.63
CA LEU A 92 11.28 -11.13 11.97
C LEU A 92 11.51 -12.46 11.24
N GLY A 93 12.75 -12.90 11.03
CA GLY A 93 13.04 -14.11 10.28
C GLY A 93 12.62 -14.03 8.79
N PRO A 94 12.73 -15.15 8.05
CA PRO A 94 12.63 -15.17 6.60
C PRO A 94 11.21 -15.07 6.03
N GLY A 95 10.17 -15.16 6.86
CA GLY A 95 8.78 -15.11 6.42
C GLY A 95 8.44 -16.23 5.41
N GLN A 96 7.80 -15.85 4.30
CA GLN A 96 7.35 -16.75 3.23
C GLN A 96 8.38 -16.96 2.11
N LEU A 97 9.59 -16.40 2.22
CA LEU A 97 10.61 -16.51 1.18
C LEU A 97 11.09 -17.95 1.00
N ASP A 98 11.27 -18.38 -0.24
CA ASP A 98 11.88 -19.68 -0.52
C ASP A 98 13.39 -19.69 -0.19
N PRO A 99 14.03 -20.86 -0.01
CA PRO A 99 15.45 -20.92 0.35
C PRO A 99 16.41 -20.24 -0.63
N GLY A 100 16.06 -20.14 -1.91
CA GLY A 100 16.82 -19.42 -2.93
C GLY A 100 16.71 -17.91 -2.76
N GLU A 101 15.49 -17.39 -2.61
CA GLU A 101 15.21 -15.99 -2.34
C GLU A 101 15.88 -15.52 -1.04
N GLN A 102 15.81 -16.35 0.01
CA GLN A 102 16.49 -16.07 1.28
C GLN A 102 18.01 -15.94 1.11
N ARG A 103 18.64 -16.74 0.23
CA ARG A 103 20.08 -16.64 -0.02
C ARG A 103 20.43 -15.33 -0.71
N LEU A 104 19.65 -14.91 -1.71
CA LEU A 104 19.86 -13.65 -2.43
C LEU A 104 19.74 -12.46 -1.48
N LEU A 105 18.68 -12.40 -0.68
CA LEU A 105 18.46 -11.31 0.25
C LEU A 105 19.54 -11.25 1.35
N LYS A 106 19.92 -12.39 1.94
CA LYS A 106 21.00 -12.44 2.94
C LYS A 106 22.33 -11.97 2.37
N ALA A 107 22.67 -12.39 1.15
CA ALA A 107 23.88 -11.95 0.48
C ALA A 107 23.85 -10.42 0.25
N ALA A 108 22.72 -9.87 -0.19
CA ALA A 108 22.55 -8.43 -0.37
C ALA A 108 22.66 -7.64 0.95
N LEU A 109 22.13 -8.18 2.05
CA LEU A 109 22.20 -7.55 3.37
C LEU A 109 23.54 -7.75 4.09
N GLY A 110 24.42 -8.61 3.58
CA GLY A 110 25.67 -9.00 4.25
C GLY A 110 25.43 -9.78 5.54
N ILE A 111 24.42 -10.68 5.54
CA ILE A 111 24.05 -11.50 6.69
C ILE A 111 24.50 -12.94 6.46
N ASP A 112 25.55 -13.37 7.16
CA ASP A 112 26.03 -14.75 7.12
C ASP A 112 25.39 -15.66 8.18
N GLU A 113 24.82 -15.05 9.23
CA GLU A 113 24.28 -15.77 10.40
C GLU A 113 22.82 -16.19 10.20
N LYS A 114 22.47 -17.40 10.65
CA LYS A 114 21.06 -17.78 10.81
C LYS A 114 20.45 -17.00 11.99
N PRO A 115 19.20 -16.50 11.89
CA PRO A 115 18.50 -15.95 13.05
C PRO A 115 18.49 -16.97 14.19
N VAL A 116 18.76 -16.53 15.41
CA VAL A 116 18.61 -17.39 16.59
C VAL A 116 17.11 -17.57 16.83
N ALA A 117 16.62 -18.80 16.96
CA ALA A 117 15.17 -19.06 17.03
C ALA A 117 14.47 -18.29 18.17
N THR A 118 15.17 -18.03 19.29
CA THR A 118 14.66 -17.25 20.43
C THR A 118 14.58 -15.75 20.18
N SER A 119 15.19 -15.23 19.10
CA SER A 119 15.14 -13.82 18.72
C SER A 119 14.13 -13.54 17.60
N VAL A 120 13.40 -14.56 17.12
CA VAL A 120 12.42 -14.40 16.04
C VAL A 120 11.04 -14.14 16.65
N LEU A 121 10.42 -13.04 16.22
CA LEU A 121 9.08 -12.62 16.58
C LEU A 121 8.05 -13.67 16.16
N GLN A 122 7.30 -14.18 17.14
CA GLN A 122 6.05 -14.89 16.88
C GLN A 122 4.98 -13.85 16.52
N PRO A 123 4.34 -13.88 15.34
CA PRO A 123 3.29 -12.94 14.99
C PRO A 123 2.18 -12.91 16.06
N LEU A 124 1.68 -11.71 16.37
CA LEU A 124 0.61 -11.54 17.37
C LEU A 124 -0.66 -12.30 16.98
N ASP A 125 -0.90 -12.41 15.67
CA ASP A 125 -2.06 -13.10 15.11
C ASP A 125 -1.84 -14.59 14.81
N ASP A 126 -0.73 -15.15 15.30
CA ASP A 126 -0.37 -16.54 15.07
C ASP A 126 -1.41 -17.53 15.65
N ARG A 127 -1.53 -18.69 15.00
CA ARG A 127 -2.48 -19.74 15.38
C ARG A 127 -2.31 -20.18 16.84
N ALA A 128 -1.08 -20.27 17.33
CA ALA A 128 -0.84 -20.67 18.72
C ALA A 128 -1.25 -19.58 19.72
N VAL A 129 -1.03 -18.30 19.39
CA VAL A 129 -1.50 -17.16 20.21
C VAL A 129 -3.03 -17.15 20.27
N ARG A 130 -3.69 -17.24 19.10
CA ARG A 130 -5.16 -17.35 19.02
C ARG A 130 -5.70 -18.56 19.78
N ALA A 131 -5.00 -19.70 19.77
CA ALA A 131 -5.39 -20.89 20.52
C ALA A 131 -5.31 -20.67 22.04
N LYS A 132 -4.24 -20.03 22.54
CA LYS A 132 -4.12 -19.65 23.96
C LYS A 132 -5.23 -18.70 24.39
N LEU A 133 -5.51 -17.66 23.59
CA LEU A 133 -6.60 -16.71 23.83
C LEU A 133 -7.95 -17.40 23.89
N ARG A 134 -8.22 -18.31 22.94
CA ARG A 134 -9.45 -19.11 22.92
C ARG A 134 -9.63 -19.93 24.19
N THR A 135 -8.58 -20.63 24.63
CA THR A 135 -8.62 -21.44 25.85
C THR A 135 -8.85 -20.58 27.10
N TRP A 136 -8.13 -19.46 27.21
CA TRP A 136 -8.27 -18.53 28.33
C TRP A 136 -9.67 -17.91 28.41
N LEU A 137 -10.21 -17.42 27.28
CA LEU A 137 -11.57 -16.90 27.22
C LEU A 137 -12.59 -17.94 27.64
N GLY A 138 -12.45 -19.19 27.15
CA GLY A 138 -13.30 -20.31 27.54
C GLY A 138 -13.25 -20.60 29.05
N GLY A 139 -12.07 -20.54 29.67
CA GLY A 139 -11.90 -20.74 31.11
C GLY A 139 -12.54 -19.64 31.96
N LYS A 140 -12.39 -18.37 31.56
CA LYS A 140 -12.96 -17.21 32.26
C LYS A 140 -14.49 -17.30 32.37
N GLN A 141 -15.16 -17.76 31.32
CA GLN A 141 -16.61 -17.90 31.32
C GLN A 141 -17.12 -19.09 32.12
N THR A 142 -16.38 -20.20 32.17
CA THR A 142 -16.75 -21.31 33.05
C THR A 142 -16.72 -20.86 34.51
N ALA A 143 -15.73 -20.03 34.89
CA ALA A 143 -15.65 -19.44 36.22
C ALA A 143 -16.78 -18.43 36.49
N GLU A 144 -17.08 -17.53 35.54
CA GLU A 144 -18.18 -16.57 35.66
C GLU A 144 -19.55 -17.26 35.71
N ARG A 145 -19.78 -18.31 34.91
CA ARG A 145 -21.01 -19.13 34.97
C ARG A 145 -21.12 -19.91 36.28
N ALA A 146 -20.02 -20.46 36.80
CA ALA A 146 -20.01 -21.12 38.10
C ALA A 146 -20.28 -20.14 39.25
N ALA A 147 -19.81 -18.90 39.14
CA ALA A 147 -20.09 -17.83 40.09
C ALA A 147 -21.54 -17.31 39.99
N PHE A 148 -22.10 -17.24 38.77
CA PHE A 148 -23.47 -16.76 38.53
C PHE A 148 -24.54 -17.81 38.84
N ALA A 149 -24.23 -19.12 38.72
CA ALA A 149 -25.14 -20.21 39.08
C ALA A 149 -25.56 -20.23 40.58
N GLY A 150 -24.93 -19.39 41.42
CA GLY A 150 -25.34 -19.16 42.81
C GLY A 150 -26.33 -18.01 43.02
N SER A 151 -26.71 -17.26 41.98
CA SER A 151 -27.57 -16.07 42.06
C SER A 151 -28.68 -16.17 41.00
N TYR A 152 -29.92 -16.39 41.43
CA TYR A 152 -31.09 -16.39 40.55
C TYR A 152 -31.24 -15.05 39.81
N GLY A 153 -31.49 -15.11 38.50
CA GLY A 153 -31.86 -13.97 37.67
C GLY A 153 -31.48 -14.16 36.21
N ASP A 154 -32.41 -14.74 35.46
CA ASP A 154 -32.39 -14.83 34.00
C ASP A 154 -32.34 -13.43 33.37
N SER A 155 -31.26 -13.13 32.65
CA SER A 155 -31.22 -12.01 31.72
C SER A 155 -30.49 -12.44 30.46
N SER A 156 -31.24 -13.06 29.55
CA SER A 156 -30.89 -13.14 28.13
C SER A 156 -31.09 -11.77 27.48
N ASP A 157 -30.05 -10.94 27.46
CA ASP A 157 -29.81 -10.04 26.33
C ASP A 157 -28.51 -9.26 26.52
N ARG A 158 -27.66 -9.31 25.48
CA ARG A 158 -26.78 -8.25 24.95
C ARG A 158 -25.72 -8.87 24.02
N THR A 159 -25.79 -8.48 22.74
CA THR A 159 -24.79 -8.58 21.66
C THR A 159 -23.63 -9.58 21.89
N SER A 160 -23.85 -10.82 21.45
CA SER A 160 -22.81 -11.84 21.53
C SER A 160 -21.93 -11.89 20.27
N LEU A 161 -20.66 -11.49 20.39
CA LEU A 161 -19.65 -11.65 19.33
C LEU A 161 -19.22 -13.10 19.18
N SER A 162 -19.09 -13.62 17.95
CA SER A 162 -18.50 -14.96 17.76
C SER A 162 -17.14 -15.09 18.49
N THR A 163 -16.74 -16.29 18.91
CA THR A 163 -15.45 -16.47 19.62
C THR A 163 -14.26 -15.97 18.79
N GLY A 164 -14.35 -16.05 17.45
CA GLY A 164 -13.36 -15.46 16.54
C GLY A 164 -13.35 -13.94 16.62
N HIS A 165 -14.50 -13.29 16.47
CA HIS A 165 -14.62 -11.83 16.57
C HIS A 165 -14.19 -11.29 17.93
N ALA A 166 -14.50 -11.99 19.03
CA ALA A 166 -14.04 -11.59 20.36
C ALA A 166 -12.51 -11.63 20.48
N ILE A 167 -11.85 -12.63 19.88
CA ILE A 167 -10.38 -12.71 19.84
C ILE A 167 -9.81 -11.57 18.99
N ASP A 168 -10.39 -11.32 17.81
CA ASP A 168 -9.95 -10.23 16.92
C ASP A 168 -10.05 -8.87 17.63
N GLU A 169 -11.15 -8.66 18.37
CA GLU A 169 -11.38 -7.44 19.15
C GLU A 169 -10.41 -7.33 20.33
N ILE A 170 -10.09 -8.42 21.02
CA ILE A 170 -9.06 -8.42 22.08
C ILE A 170 -7.70 -8.03 21.52
N VAL A 171 -7.30 -8.60 20.39
CA VAL A 171 -6.01 -8.26 19.75
C VAL A 171 -6.00 -6.79 19.34
N ARG A 172 -7.07 -6.31 18.70
CA ARG A 172 -7.22 -4.91 18.32
C ARG A 172 -7.10 -3.98 19.53
N LEU A 173 -7.91 -4.20 20.57
CA LEU A 173 -7.91 -3.39 21.79
C LEU A 173 -6.55 -3.44 22.50
N ALA A 174 -5.90 -4.61 22.57
CA ALA A 174 -4.59 -4.77 23.20
C ALA A 174 -3.48 -4.01 22.45
N THR A 175 -3.68 -3.65 21.18
CA THR A 175 -2.77 -2.78 20.42
C THR A 175 -3.17 -1.31 20.43
N ALA A 176 -4.36 -0.97 20.90
CA ALA A 176 -4.93 0.38 20.83
C ALA A 176 -5.08 1.08 22.19
N ARG A 177 -5.27 0.30 23.27
CA ARG A 177 -5.62 0.82 24.60
C ARG A 177 -4.68 0.26 25.66
N PRO A 178 -4.32 1.01 26.70
CA PRO A 178 -3.44 0.51 27.76
C PRO A 178 -4.09 -0.66 28.52
N TRP A 179 -3.29 -1.67 28.88
CA TRP A 179 -3.77 -2.87 29.58
C TRP A 179 -2.71 -3.48 30.51
N ARG A 180 -3.18 -4.11 31.59
CA ARG A 180 -2.35 -4.78 32.61
C ARG A 180 -2.29 -6.29 32.38
N ALA A 181 -1.25 -6.93 32.91
CA ALA A 181 -1.01 -8.35 32.74
C ALA A 181 -2.21 -9.21 33.17
N GLU A 182 -2.92 -8.81 34.24
CA GLU A 182 -4.05 -9.54 34.79
C GLU A 182 -5.30 -9.48 33.88
N GLN A 183 -5.40 -8.46 33.03
CA GLN A 183 -6.54 -8.31 32.13
C GLN A 183 -6.46 -9.30 30.96
N ILE A 184 -5.26 -9.57 30.44
CA ILE A 184 -5.04 -10.49 29.30
C ILE A 184 -3.75 -11.31 29.51
N PRO A 185 -3.71 -12.27 30.47
CA PRO A 185 -2.49 -13.02 30.80
C PRO A 185 -1.81 -13.71 29.60
N PRO A 186 -2.53 -14.34 28.65
CA PRO A 186 -1.89 -14.96 27.48
C PRO A 186 -1.10 -13.97 26.60
N LEU A 187 -1.54 -12.71 26.53
CA LEU A 187 -0.80 -11.67 25.78
C LEU A 187 0.37 -11.12 26.59
N ALA A 188 0.27 -11.01 27.92
CA ALA A 188 1.41 -10.64 28.76
C ALA A 188 2.57 -11.65 28.65
N GLU A 189 2.25 -12.94 28.66
CA GLU A 189 3.21 -14.02 28.40
C GLU A 189 3.83 -13.88 27.01
N TRP A 190 3.01 -13.59 25.99
CA TRP A 190 3.49 -13.41 24.62
C TRP A 190 4.41 -12.20 24.50
N VAL A 191 4.09 -11.06 25.13
CA VAL A 191 4.95 -9.86 25.13
C VAL A 191 6.31 -10.21 25.74
N THR A 192 6.31 -10.85 26.91
CA THR A 192 7.55 -11.27 27.59
C THR A 192 8.38 -12.23 26.73
N ALA A 193 7.74 -13.20 26.08
CA ALA A 193 8.42 -14.16 25.21
C ALA A 193 9.03 -13.51 23.95
N ASN A 194 8.53 -12.35 23.54
CA ASN A 194 8.97 -11.64 22.33
C ASN A 194 9.81 -10.39 22.62
N ASP A 195 10.12 -10.07 23.88
CA ASP A 195 10.80 -8.82 24.26
C ASP A 195 12.12 -8.61 23.50
N ALA A 196 12.95 -9.65 23.38
CA ALA A 196 14.22 -9.56 22.66
C ALA A 196 14.03 -9.24 21.17
N ALA A 197 12.98 -9.77 20.53
CA ALA A 197 12.67 -9.48 19.14
C ALA A 197 12.14 -8.04 18.99
N ILE A 198 11.28 -7.59 19.91
CA ILE A 198 10.70 -6.24 19.88
C ILE A 198 11.79 -5.19 20.17
N ASP A 199 12.74 -5.46 21.07
CA ASP A 199 13.90 -4.58 21.32
C ASP A 199 14.80 -4.48 20.08
N MET A 200 14.99 -5.59 19.36
CA MET A 200 15.75 -5.57 18.11
C MET A 200 15.04 -4.78 17.00
N ILE A 201 13.70 -4.85 16.94
CA ILE A 201 12.89 -4.02 16.04
C ILE A 201 13.00 -2.54 16.42
N ALA A 202 12.92 -2.20 17.70
CA ALA A 202 13.10 -0.83 18.17
C ALA A 202 14.50 -0.30 17.80
N ALA A 203 15.56 -1.09 18.03
CA ALA A 203 16.92 -0.74 17.63
C ALA A 203 17.09 -0.63 16.10
N ALA A 204 16.31 -1.39 15.31
CA ALA A 204 16.29 -1.24 13.86
C ALA A 204 15.76 0.12 13.43
N SER A 205 14.74 0.63 14.13
CA SER A 205 14.13 1.94 13.84
C SER A 205 15.07 3.13 14.01
N GLU A 206 16.16 2.95 14.78
CA GLU A 206 17.17 3.99 15.02
C GLU A 206 18.26 4.02 13.93
N ARG A 207 18.28 3.04 13.03
CA ARG A 207 19.24 3.00 11.93
C ARG A 207 18.86 4.05 10.87
N PRO A 208 19.83 4.76 10.27
CA PRO A 208 19.53 5.87 9.36
C PRO A 208 19.10 5.42 7.96
N ARG A 209 19.33 4.15 7.60
CA ARG A 209 19.00 3.60 6.28
C ARG A 209 18.08 2.40 6.39
N TYR A 210 17.25 2.22 5.37
CA TYR A 210 16.51 0.98 5.16
C TYR A 210 16.62 0.58 3.70
N TRP A 211 17.12 -0.63 3.46
CA TRP A 211 17.14 -1.26 2.16
C TRP A 211 16.95 -2.76 2.32
N ALA A 212 15.81 -3.24 1.82
CA ALA A 212 15.44 -4.64 1.78
C ALA A 212 15.01 -4.96 0.34
N PRO A 213 15.97 -5.29 -0.54
CA PRO A 213 15.68 -5.48 -1.95
C PRO A 213 14.73 -6.66 -2.15
N SER A 214 13.87 -6.57 -3.15
CA SER A 214 13.21 -7.75 -3.68
C SER A 214 14.28 -8.76 -4.13
N PRO A 215 14.13 -10.07 -3.85
CA PRO A 215 15.06 -11.08 -4.35
C PRO A 215 15.11 -11.15 -5.88
N GLN A 216 14.02 -10.79 -6.56
CA GLN A 216 13.88 -10.94 -8.01
C GLN A 216 14.90 -10.09 -8.80
N PRO A 217 15.04 -8.75 -8.60
CA PRO A 217 16.10 -7.97 -9.25
C PRO A 217 17.54 -8.36 -8.89
N LEU A 218 17.74 -9.21 -7.88
CA LEU A 218 19.07 -9.75 -7.54
C LEU A 218 19.40 -11.01 -8.37
N ASP A 219 18.41 -11.65 -8.98
CA ASP A 219 18.59 -12.76 -9.90
C ASP A 219 18.75 -12.21 -11.33
N ALA A 220 19.90 -12.49 -11.95
CA ALA A 220 20.20 -12.04 -13.30
C ALA A 220 19.25 -12.58 -14.39
N ARG A 221 18.37 -13.53 -14.04
CA ARG A 221 17.34 -14.09 -14.93
C ARG A 221 16.03 -13.31 -14.91
N PHE A 222 15.88 -12.33 -14.01
CA PHE A 222 14.67 -11.54 -13.86
C PHE A 222 14.76 -10.24 -14.66
N ASP A 223 13.70 -9.92 -15.40
CA ASP A 223 13.66 -8.80 -16.34
C ASP A 223 12.35 -7.97 -16.30
N ASP A 224 11.57 -8.06 -15.22
CA ASP A 224 10.31 -7.30 -15.07
C ASP A 224 10.05 -6.70 -13.68
N LEU A 225 10.19 -5.37 -13.57
CA LEU A 225 9.85 -4.63 -12.35
C LEU A 225 8.34 -4.56 -12.00
N SER A 226 7.43 -5.10 -12.81
CA SER A 226 5.99 -4.98 -12.56
C SER A 226 5.44 -5.91 -11.47
N SER A 227 6.14 -7.01 -11.17
CA SER A 227 5.68 -8.04 -10.23
C SER A 227 6.72 -8.33 -9.14
N LEU A 228 7.12 -7.29 -8.41
CA LEU A 228 8.12 -7.39 -7.35
C LEU A 228 7.57 -7.99 -6.05
N HIS A 229 8.21 -9.04 -5.56
CA HIS A 229 8.04 -9.58 -4.22
C HIS A 229 8.69 -8.64 -3.20
N LEU A 230 7.91 -8.12 -2.26
CA LEU A 230 8.38 -7.21 -1.21
C LEU A 230 8.33 -7.91 0.16
N PRO A 231 9.31 -8.77 0.50
CA PRO A 231 9.15 -9.75 1.57
C PRO A 231 9.09 -9.16 2.98
N LEU A 232 9.80 -8.06 3.26
CA LEU A 232 9.72 -7.41 4.57
C LEU A 232 8.47 -6.56 4.74
N THR A 233 7.79 -6.21 3.66
CA THR A 233 6.65 -5.29 3.67
C THR A 233 5.48 -5.82 4.49
N GLY A 234 5.15 -7.11 4.37
CA GLY A 234 4.18 -7.76 5.25
C GLY A 234 4.66 -7.87 6.70
N ARG A 235 5.95 -8.16 6.89
CA ARG A 235 6.56 -8.33 8.23
C ARG A 235 6.68 -7.02 9.02
N LEU A 236 6.71 -5.86 8.34
CA LEU A 236 6.66 -4.55 8.99
C LEU A 236 5.34 -4.34 9.74
N ARG A 237 4.22 -4.91 9.28
CA ARG A 237 2.96 -4.88 10.02
C ARG A 237 3.03 -5.72 11.29
N ASP A 238 3.65 -6.90 11.22
CA ASP A 238 3.89 -7.74 12.41
C ASP A 238 4.76 -7.03 13.44
N ALA A 239 5.85 -6.41 12.97
CA ALA A 239 6.77 -5.64 13.81
C ALA A 239 6.04 -4.51 14.54
N ALA A 240 5.20 -3.80 13.81
CA ALA A 240 4.51 -2.65 14.33
C ALA A 240 3.36 -3.07 15.28
N ALA A 241 2.64 -4.17 15.00
CA ALA A 241 1.67 -4.79 15.92
C ALA A 241 2.31 -5.22 17.23
N ALA A 242 3.52 -5.80 17.17
CA ALA A 242 4.25 -6.21 18.36
C ALA A 242 4.71 -5.02 19.22
N LEU A 243 5.26 -3.97 18.58
CA LEU A 243 5.59 -2.71 19.26
C LEU A 243 4.36 -2.11 19.96
N ALA A 244 3.20 -2.10 19.30
CA ALA A 244 1.99 -1.55 19.91
C ALA A 244 1.44 -2.38 21.07
N ALA A 245 1.40 -3.71 20.93
CA ALA A 245 0.97 -4.59 22.02
C ALA A 245 1.84 -4.39 23.27
N ARG A 246 3.17 -4.31 23.08
CA ARG A 246 4.09 -4.04 24.19
C ARG A 246 3.96 -2.61 24.72
N ALA A 247 3.81 -1.61 23.84
CA ALA A 247 3.61 -0.23 24.26
C ALA A 247 2.38 -0.08 25.14
N MET A 248 1.25 -0.66 24.73
CA MET A 248 0.01 -0.61 25.50
C MET A 248 0.07 -1.42 26.80
N HIS A 249 0.81 -2.53 26.81
CA HIS A 249 1.10 -3.26 28.04
C HIS A 249 1.92 -2.43 29.04
N ARG A 250 2.99 -1.78 28.56
CA ARG A 250 3.86 -0.89 29.34
C ARG A 250 3.06 0.31 29.85
N ALA A 251 2.22 0.90 29.01
CA ALA A 251 1.35 2.01 29.38
C ALA A 251 0.38 1.62 30.49
N GLY A 252 -0.28 0.46 30.39
CA GLY A 252 -1.20 -0.03 31.42
C GLY A 252 -0.51 -0.34 32.76
N SER A 253 0.79 -0.58 32.72
CA SER A 253 1.65 -0.83 33.88
C SER A 253 2.31 0.45 34.45
N GLY A 254 2.03 1.63 33.87
CA GLY A 254 2.57 2.92 34.30
C GLY A 254 3.94 3.29 33.69
N SER A 255 4.51 2.44 32.85
CA SER A 255 5.79 2.69 32.15
C SER A 255 5.57 3.47 30.86
N LEU A 256 5.07 4.71 31.00
CA LEU A 256 4.63 5.54 29.86
C LEU A 256 5.77 5.95 28.93
N ARG A 257 6.97 6.21 29.46
CA ARG A 257 8.13 6.60 28.64
C ARG A 257 8.65 5.43 27.81
N GLU A 258 8.68 4.23 28.38
CA GLU A 258 9.03 3.00 27.68
C GLU A 258 7.96 2.63 26.64
N ALA A 259 6.68 2.88 26.93
CA ALA A 259 5.61 2.78 25.95
C ALA A 259 5.81 3.76 24.78
N TRP A 260 6.16 5.02 25.08
CA TRP A 260 6.45 6.02 24.06
C TRP A 260 7.61 5.61 23.15
N ARG A 261 8.70 5.05 23.69
CA ARG A 261 9.82 4.55 22.88
C ARG A 261 9.40 3.51 21.84
N ASP A 262 8.51 2.59 22.21
CA ASP A 262 7.97 1.59 21.28
C ASP A 262 7.07 2.25 20.21
N VAL A 263 6.25 3.24 20.58
CA VAL A 263 5.42 4.00 19.63
C VAL A 263 6.27 4.85 18.68
N LEU A 264 7.29 5.53 19.18
CA LEU A 264 8.23 6.32 18.39
C LEU A 264 9.00 5.45 17.39
N ALA A 265 9.35 4.21 17.76
CA ALA A 265 9.95 3.25 16.84
C ALA A 265 9.03 2.95 15.64
N GLN A 266 7.71 2.89 15.83
CA GLN A 266 6.75 2.70 14.73
C GLN A 266 6.74 3.90 13.77
N PHE A 267 6.74 5.13 14.31
CA PHE A 267 6.88 6.32 13.48
C PHE A 267 8.20 6.29 12.69
N ARG A 268 9.34 6.00 13.32
CA ARG A 268 10.63 5.90 12.63
C ARG A 268 10.64 4.82 11.54
N LEU A 269 10.09 3.63 11.83
CA LEU A 269 9.97 2.53 10.86
C LEU A 269 9.10 2.92 9.66
N SER A 270 7.98 3.63 9.86
CA SER A 270 7.16 4.11 8.75
C SER A 270 7.96 5.01 7.80
N ARG A 271 8.79 5.93 8.31
CA ARG A 271 9.64 6.79 7.46
C ARG A 271 10.75 6.00 6.79
N LEU A 272 11.39 5.09 7.51
CA LEU A 272 12.42 4.20 6.95
C LEU A 272 11.86 3.36 5.79
N ALA A 273 10.65 2.82 5.94
CA ALA A 273 9.98 2.03 4.91
C ALA A 273 9.65 2.83 3.64
N THR A 274 9.72 4.17 3.67
CA THR A 274 9.54 5.02 2.48
C THR A 274 10.85 5.45 1.81
N GLN A 275 12.02 5.05 2.35
CA GLN A 275 13.29 5.40 1.73
C GLN A 275 13.46 4.69 0.38
N LYS A 276 13.39 5.48 -0.70
CA LYS A 276 13.66 5.01 -2.08
C LYS A 276 12.73 3.87 -2.54
N THR A 277 11.49 3.83 -2.08
CA THR A 277 10.54 2.72 -2.29
C THR A 277 9.48 3.01 -3.36
N PHE A 278 8.64 2.02 -3.67
CA PHE A 278 7.49 2.19 -4.57
C PHE A 278 6.29 2.79 -3.83
N GLN A 279 5.21 3.03 -4.58
CA GLN A 279 3.96 3.58 -4.04
C GLN A 279 3.32 2.68 -2.97
N VAL A 280 3.41 1.35 -3.13
CA VAL A 280 2.81 0.41 -2.18
C VAL A 280 3.40 0.52 -0.78
N GLU A 281 4.70 0.77 -0.64
CA GLU A 281 5.34 0.97 0.66
C GLU A 281 4.92 2.30 1.31
N GLN A 282 4.52 3.32 0.54
CA GLN A 282 3.95 4.55 1.12
C GLN A 282 2.63 4.28 1.83
N PHE A 283 1.75 3.48 1.23
CA PHE A 283 0.47 3.12 1.86
C PHE A 283 0.69 2.36 3.17
N ILE A 284 1.73 1.54 3.25
CA ILE A 284 2.08 0.82 4.46
C ILE A 284 2.67 1.73 5.52
N ALA A 285 3.52 2.69 5.12
CA ALA A 285 4.00 3.72 6.03
C ALA A 285 2.85 4.53 6.64
N LEU A 286 1.83 4.87 5.84
CA LEU A 286 0.63 5.55 6.32
C LEU A 286 -0.16 4.67 7.32
N SER A 287 -0.40 3.39 7.01
CA SER A 287 -1.05 2.48 7.98
C SER A 287 -0.25 2.31 9.28
N LEU A 288 1.09 2.30 9.22
CA LEU A 288 1.93 2.25 10.42
C LEU A 288 1.80 3.56 11.23
N GLN A 289 1.73 4.71 10.56
CA GLN A 289 1.56 6.01 11.19
C GLN A 289 0.19 6.12 11.86
N GLU A 290 -0.89 5.77 11.18
CA GLU A 290 -2.27 5.80 11.70
C GLU A 290 -2.37 5.01 13.01
N ARG A 291 -1.78 3.81 13.02
CA ARG A 291 -1.75 2.98 14.23
C ARG A 291 -0.91 3.59 15.35
N ALA A 292 0.25 4.17 15.03
CA ALA A 292 1.09 4.87 16.01
C ALA A 292 0.38 6.11 16.60
N THR A 293 -0.42 6.82 15.80
CA THR A 293 -1.28 7.92 16.26
C THR A 293 -2.25 7.43 17.34
N GLU A 294 -2.96 6.31 17.11
CA GLU A 294 -3.89 5.74 18.08
C GLU A 294 -3.21 5.43 19.44
N GLN A 295 -2.04 4.77 19.43
CA GLN A 295 -1.28 4.52 20.67
C GLN A 295 -0.77 5.81 21.33
N THR A 296 -0.39 6.81 20.53
CA THR A 296 0.05 8.10 21.07
C THR A 296 -1.09 8.76 21.83
N LEU A 297 -2.30 8.76 21.28
CA LEU A 297 -3.49 9.31 21.93
C LEU A 297 -3.83 8.56 23.23
N ALA A 298 -3.65 7.23 23.25
CA ALA A 298 -3.81 6.43 24.46
C ALA A 298 -2.83 6.85 25.58
N ILE A 299 -1.55 7.10 25.24
CA ILE A 299 -0.53 7.59 26.19
C ILE A 299 -0.85 9.02 26.66
N LEU A 300 -1.14 9.93 25.71
CA LEU A 300 -1.45 11.33 26.02
C LEU A 300 -2.73 11.48 26.87
N SER A 301 -3.66 10.51 26.76
CA SER A 301 -4.90 10.49 27.54
C SER A 301 -4.71 10.02 28.99
N GLN A 302 -3.53 9.51 29.38
CA GLN A 302 -3.32 9.03 30.74
C GLN A 302 -3.39 10.18 31.75
N ALA A 303 -4.10 9.96 32.86
CA ALA A 303 -4.31 10.97 33.89
C ALA A 303 -3.01 11.33 34.63
N ASP A 304 -2.10 10.37 34.75
CA ASP A 304 -0.80 10.47 35.40
C ASP A 304 0.35 10.78 34.42
N LEU A 305 0.04 11.25 33.20
CA LEU A 305 1.03 11.65 32.21
C LEU A 305 1.99 12.72 32.79
N PRO A 306 3.31 12.45 32.86
CA PRO A 306 4.29 13.45 33.29
C PRO A 306 4.42 14.60 32.28
N ALA A 307 4.54 15.84 32.77
CA ALA A 307 4.65 17.03 31.92
C ALA A 307 5.90 17.00 31.01
N ASP A 308 7.02 16.51 31.53
CA ASP A 308 8.26 16.32 30.75
C ASP A 308 8.08 15.29 29.64
N LEU A 309 7.32 14.21 29.88
CA LEU A 309 7.01 13.22 28.85
C LEU A 309 6.04 13.78 27.80
N ALA A 310 5.04 14.58 28.18
CA ALA A 310 4.15 15.24 27.22
C ALA A 310 4.94 16.15 26.25
N ALA A 311 5.89 16.91 26.80
CA ALA A 311 6.79 17.76 26.01
C ALA A 311 7.77 16.94 25.14
N GLU A 312 8.30 15.82 25.66
CA GLU A 312 9.13 14.86 24.91
C GLU A 312 8.38 14.32 23.68
N ILE A 313 7.13 13.87 23.87
CA ILE A 313 6.28 13.36 22.78
C ILE A 313 6.07 14.43 21.70
N LEU A 314 5.70 15.66 22.09
CA LEU A 314 5.49 16.74 21.12
C LEU A 314 6.77 17.07 20.34
N ALA A 315 7.90 17.18 21.03
CA ALA A 315 9.19 17.48 20.41
C ALA A 315 9.62 16.38 19.42
N ASP A 316 9.47 15.12 19.81
CA ASP A 316 9.76 13.98 18.95
C ASP A 316 8.88 14.00 17.69
N LEU A 317 7.56 14.20 17.83
CA LEU A 317 6.63 14.27 16.70
C LEU A 317 6.95 15.41 15.71
N GLN A 318 7.36 16.57 16.23
CA GLN A 318 7.80 17.72 15.44
C GLN A 318 9.14 17.45 14.73
N SER A 319 10.03 16.67 15.34
CA SER A 319 11.34 16.32 14.77
C SER A 319 11.26 15.28 13.63
N LEU A 320 10.17 14.50 13.57
CA LEU A 320 10.00 13.47 12.54
C LEU A 320 9.97 14.11 11.14
N PRO A 321 10.77 13.61 10.18
CA PRO A 321 10.70 14.09 8.81
C PRO A 321 9.33 13.76 8.20
N PRO A 322 8.85 14.60 7.26
CA PRO A 322 7.63 14.33 6.53
C PRO A 322 7.79 13.06 5.69
N LEU A 323 6.68 12.37 5.43
CA LEU A 323 6.67 11.31 4.43
C LEU A 323 6.94 11.90 3.03
N PRO A 324 7.57 11.17 2.10
CA PRO A 324 7.81 11.64 0.75
C PRO A 324 6.49 12.00 0.06
N ARG A 325 6.48 13.10 -0.71
CA ARG A 325 5.30 13.46 -1.50
C ARG A 325 5.06 12.40 -2.57
N LEU A 326 3.79 12.07 -2.80
CA LEU A 326 3.39 11.08 -3.79
C LEU A 326 3.86 11.48 -5.20
N ALA A 327 3.84 12.77 -5.53
CA ALA A 327 4.35 13.28 -6.79
C ALA A 327 5.82 12.87 -7.05
N ASP A 328 6.65 12.87 -6.00
CA ASP A 328 8.07 12.48 -6.12
C ASP A 328 8.22 10.97 -6.30
N VAL A 329 7.35 10.17 -5.66
CA VAL A 329 7.30 8.72 -5.87
C VAL A 329 6.83 8.36 -7.27
N ILE A 330 5.84 9.08 -7.80
CA ILE A 330 5.40 8.92 -9.19
C ILE A 330 6.55 9.23 -10.14
N ASP A 331 7.22 10.38 -9.94
CA ASP A 331 8.27 10.87 -10.83
C ASP A 331 9.47 9.92 -10.90
N GLN A 332 9.84 9.32 -9.77
CA GLN A 332 11.07 8.53 -9.68
C GLN A 332 10.87 7.02 -9.75
N ARG A 333 9.77 6.49 -9.18
CA ARG A 333 9.63 5.04 -8.89
C ARG A 333 8.53 4.42 -9.73
N THR A 334 7.34 5.01 -9.73
CA THR A 334 6.27 4.59 -10.63
C THR A 334 6.70 4.77 -12.08
N ARG A 335 7.34 5.90 -12.43
CA ARG A 335 7.92 6.10 -13.76
C ARG A 335 8.90 5.01 -14.15
N LEU A 336 9.85 4.67 -13.27
CA LEU A 336 10.84 3.62 -13.55
C LEU A 336 10.16 2.27 -13.83
N GLN A 337 9.17 1.90 -13.01
CA GLN A 337 8.42 0.67 -13.20
C GLN A 337 7.63 0.66 -14.52
N VAL A 338 6.87 1.72 -14.80
CA VAL A 338 6.07 1.86 -16.03
C VAL A 338 6.95 1.79 -17.28
N ILE A 339 8.05 2.56 -17.30
CA ILE A 339 8.94 2.66 -18.45
C ILE A 339 9.77 1.38 -18.65
N SER A 340 10.22 0.75 -17.56
CA SER A 340 10.90 -0.55 -17.61
C SER A 340 10.02 -1.59 -18.30
N SER A 341 8.81 -1.76 -17.79
CA SER A 341 7.90 -2.74 -18.34
C SER A 341 7.50 -2.38 -19.79
N ALA A 342 7.22 -1.11 -20.09
CA ALA A 342 6.86 -0.68 -21.45
C ALA A 342 8.00 -0.95 -22.45
N THR A 343 9.24 -0.73 -22.03
CA THR A 343 10.44 -1.06 -22.82
C THR A 343 10.46 -2.54 -23.15
N GLY A 344 10.36 -3.41 -22.14
CA GLY A 344 10.37 -4.87 -22.37
C GLY A 344 9.22 -5.36 -23.24
N ALA A 345 8.02 -4.78 -23.12
CA ALA A 345 6.88 -5.11 -23.97
C ALA A 345 7.11 -4.73 -25.45
N VAL A 346 7.68 -3.54 -25.70
CA VAL A 346 7.97 -3.05 -27.05
C VAL A 346 9.09 -3.85 -27.72
N VAL A 347 10.14 -4.22 -26.97
CA VAL A 347 11.27 -4.99 -27.53
C VAL A 347 11.01 -6.51 -27.54
N GLY A 348 9.89 -6.95 -26.98
CA GLY A 348 9.46 -8.35 -26.99
C GLY A 348 10.14 -9.25 -25.96
N ARG A 349 10.62 -8.71 -24.83
CA ARG A 349 11.13 -9.51 -23.70
C ARG A 349 10.03 -10.38 -23.07
N TYR A 350 8.81 -9.85 -23.02
CA TYR A 350 7.62 -10.55 -22.53
C TYR A 350 6.38 -10.18 -23.35
N PRO A 351 5.40 -11.10 -23.47
CA PRO A 351 4.21 -10.84 -24.25
C PRO A 351 3.31 -9.82 -23.56
N LEU A 352 2.73 -8.89 -24.34
CA LEU A 352 1.78 -7.88 -23.83
C LEU A 352 0.52 -8.52 -23.19
N SER A 353 0.25 -9.81 -23.44
CA SER A 353 -0.84 -10.54 -22.75
C SER A 353 -0.63 -10.67 -21.24
N TRP A 354 0.61 -10.60 -20.74
CA TRP A 354 0.91 -10.59 -19.30
C TRP A 354 0.39 -9.33 -18.59
N TRP A 355 -0.09 -8.33 -19.35
CA TRP A 355 -0.48 -7.02 -18.84
C TRP A 355 -1.98 -6.85 -18.63
N GLY A 356 -2.81 -7.55 -19.41
CA GLY A 356 -4.26 -7.59 -19.17
C GLY A 356 -4.69 -8.71 -18.22
N GLY A 357 -3.71 -9.47 -17.70
CA GLY A 357 -3.93 -10.71 -16.99
C GLY A 357 -4.62 -11.79 -17.85
N GLN A 358 -4.93 -12.92 -17.22
CA GLN A 358 -5.74 -14.00 -17.80
C GLN A 358 -7.20 -13.60 -18.17
N TYR A 359 -7.59 -12.36 -17.86
CA TYR A 359 -8.91 -11.78 -18.12
C TYR A 359 -8.91 -10.69 -19.20
N ALA A 360 -7.79 -10.49 -19.90
CA ALA A 360 -7.70 -9.53 -21.00
C ALA A 360 -8.74 -9.87 -22.10
N PRO A 361 -9.63 -8.94 -22.52
CA PRO A 361 -10.53 -9.19 -23.65
C PRO A 361 -9.78 -9.66 -24.90
N ALA A 362 -10.40 -10.54 -25.69
CA ALA A 362 -9.77 -11.18 -26.86
C ALA A 362 -9.17 -10.18 -27.88
N SER A 363 -9.71 -8.96 -27.93
CA SER A 363 -9.17 -7.85 -28.73
C SER A 363 -7.78 -7.38 -28.25
N LEU A 364 -7.49 -7.42 -26.94
CA LEU A 364 -6.16 -7.15 -26.39
C LEU A 364 -5.15 -8.24 -26.79
N GLN A 365 -5.58 -9.50 -26.87
CA GLN A 365 -4.70 -10.60 -27.29
C GLN A 365 -4.25 -10.46 -28.76
N ALA A 366 -5.15 -10.03 -29.65
CA ALA A 366 -4.83 -9.80 -31.06
C ALA A 366 -3.90 -8.59 -31.28
N VAL A 367 -4.01 -7.53 -30.47
CA VAL A 367 -3.11 -6.37 -30.50
C VAL A 367 -1.75 -6.71 -29.85
N ALA A 368 -1.76 -7.52 -28.79
CA ALA A 368 -0.59 -7.95 -28.06
C ALA A 368 0.43 -8.74 -28.91
N THR A 369 -0.04 -9.57 -29.84
CA THR A 369 0.84 -10.31 -30.77
C THR A 369 1.52 -9.41 -31.81
N LEU A 370 1.09 -8.15 -31.94
CA LEU A 370 1.64 -7.15 -32.85
C LEU A 370 2.44 -6.06 -32.13
N ALA A 371 2.66 -6.18 -30.81
CA ALA A 371 3.30 -5.15 -29.99
C ALA A 371 4.75 -4.84 -30.43
N SER A 372 5.51 -5.84 -30.88
CA SER A 372 6.85 -5.68 -31.44
C SER A 372 6.87 -4.98 -32.82
N GLN A 373 5.70 -4.67 -33.39
CA GLN A 373 5.52 -4.01 -34.70
C GLN A 373 4.97 -2.59 -34.54
N THR A 374 5.42 -1.89 -33.49
CA THR A 374 5.02 -0.53 -33.12
C THR A 374 6.18 0.47 -33.26
N ASP A 375 5.90 1.77 -33.10
CA ASP A 375 6.96 2.76 -32.84
C ASP A 375 7.16 2.89 -31.33
N GLY A 376 8.16 2.17 -30.83
CA GLY A 376 8.53 2.16 -29.42
C GLY A 376 8.90 3.53 -28.84
N ASN A 377 9.51 4.39 -29.66
CA ASN A 377 9.89 5.73 -29.20
C ASN A 377 8.66 6.62 -29.02
N ALA A 378 7.66 6.49 -29.90
CA ALA A 378 6.40 7.20 -29.74
C ALA A 378 5.65 6.76 -28.47
N ILE A 379 5.58 5.45 -28.22
CA ILE A 379 4.96 4.88 -27.01
C ILE A 379 5.62 5.42 -25.74
N LEU A 380 6.96 5.32 -25.65
CA LEU A 380 7.68 5.73 -24.46
C LEU A 380 7.64 7.25 -24.22
N ARG A 381 7.63 8.07 -25.28
CA ARG A 381 7.45 9.52 -25.15
C ARG A 381 6.05 9.89 -24.65
N ASP A 382 5.00 9.24 -25.15
CA ASP A 382 3.62 9.47 -24.69
C ASP A 382 3.49 9.06 -23.21
N LEU A 383 4.04 7.90 -22.82
CA LEU A 383 4.08 7.46 -21.41
C LEU A 383 4.80 8.47 -20.51
N ASN A 384 5.99 8.94 -20.91
CA ASN A 384 6.72 9.94 -20.13
C ASN A 384 5.93 11.25 -20.01
N GLN A 385 5.30 11.70 -21.08
CA GLN A 385 4.50 12.92 -21.07
C GLN A 385 3.29 12.82 -20.13
N VAL A 386 2.58 11.68 -20.13
CA VAL A 386 1.45 11.48 -19.20
C VAL A 386 1.92 11.41 -17.75
N LEU A 387 3.07 10.79 -17.49
CA LEU A 387 3.68 10.79 -16.15
C LEU A 387 4.13 12.19 -15.73
N ASP A 388 4.68 13.00 -16.62
CA ASP A 388 5.02 14.40 -16.35
C ASP A 388 3.77 15.21 -15.97
N GLN A 389 2.65 14.98 -16.66
CA GLN A 389 1.36 15.60 -16.32
C GLN A 389 0.88 15.16 -14.93
N ALA A 390 0.93 13.85 -14.62
CA ALA A 390 0.54 13.33 -13.30
C ALA A 390 1.39 13.93 -12.16
N VAL A 391 2.70 14.10 -12.38
CA VAL A 391 3.63 14.75 -11.43
C VAL A 391 3.29 16.23 -11.29
N ALA A 392 3.04 16.93 -12.40
CA ALA A 392 2.67 18.34 -12.37
C ALA A 392 1.36 18.58 -11.60
N ILE A 393 0.35 17.74 -11.82
CA ILE A 393 -0.92 17.74 -11.06
C ILE A 393 -0.63 17.59 -9.57
N GLY A 394 0.20 16.61 -9.19
CA GLY A 394 0.58 16.39 -7.80
C GLY A 394 1.31 17.54 -7.10
N ARG A 395 1.93 18.43 -7.87
CA ARG A 395 2.65 19.60 -7.38
C ARG A 395 1.78 20.84 -7.25
N ILE A 396 0.51 20.79 -7.68
CA ILE A 396 -0.46 21.86 -7.41
C ILE A 396 -0.69 21.93 -5.90
N ALA A 397 -0.47 23.12 -5.31
CA ALA A 397 -0.60 23.33 -3.87
C ALA A 397 -2.06 23.43 -3.42
N ASP A 398 -2.89 24.13 -4.20
CA ASP A 398 -4.31 24.27 -3.94
C ASP A 398 -5.05 22.96 -4.24
N ARG A 399 -5.72 22.42 -3.23
CA ARG A 399 -6.38 21.11 -3.32
C ARG A 399 -7.55 21.11 -4.29
N ALA A 400 -8.38 22.15 -4.31
CA ALA A 400 -9.52 22.24 -5.22
C ALA A 400 -9.07 22.29 -6.68
N GLN A 401 -8.03 23.08 -6.97
CA GLN A 401 -7.41 23.15 -8.30
C GLN A 401 -6.76 21.83 -8.70
N ARG A 402 -6.08 21.15 -7.76
CA ARG A 402 -5.52 19.81 -7.99
C ARG A 402 -6.63 18.82 -8.31
N ASP A 403 -7.73 18.86 -7.58
CA ASP A 403 -8.87 17.98 -7.75
C ASP A 403 -9.56 18.16 -9.11
N LEU A 404 -9.72 19.42 -9.56
CA LEU A 404 -10.19 19.74 -10.91
C LEU A 404 -9.23 19.21 -12.00
N ALA A 405 -7.92 19.37 -11.80
CA ALA A 405 -6.92 18.87 -12.75
C ALA A 405 -6.92 17.33 -12.82
N ILE A 406 -7.16 16.64 -11.70
CA ILE A 406 -7.34 15.18 -11.66
C ILE A 406 -8.57 14.76 -12.46
N ASP A 407 -9.70 15.48 -12.38
CA ASP A 407 -10.90 15.16 -13.17
C ASP A 407 -10.63 15.30 -14.67
N VAL A 408 -10.00 16.40 -15.09
CA VAL A 408 -9.62 16.60 -16.51
C VAL A 408 -8.68 15.50 -17.00
N TRP A 409 -7.70 15.11 -16.18
CA TRP A 409 -6.79 14.01 -16.50
C TRP A 409 -7.53 12.67 -16.60
N ARG A 410 -8.43 12.39 -15.65
CA ARG A 410 -9.23 11.17 -15.63
C ARG A 410 -10.10 11.04 -16.88
N GLU A 411 -10.75 12.12 -17.31
CA GLU A 411 -11.51 12.13 -18.55
C GLU A 411 -10.64 11.78 -19.76
N ASP A 412 -9.36 12.22 -19.79
CA ASP A 412 -8.45 11.84 -20.87
C ASP A 412 -8.12 10.35 -20.85
N ILE A 413 -7.83 9.80 -19.66
CA ILE A 413 -7.57 8.37 -19.47
C ILE A 413 -8.81 7.54 -19.85
N ASP A 414 -10.01 7.95 -19.45
CA ASP A 414 -11.26 7.27 -19.79
C ASP A 414 -11.54 7.33 -21.29
N ARG A 415 -11.28 8.46 -21.96
CA ARG A 415 -11.35 8.56 -23.43
C ARG A 415 -10.37 7.61 -24.09
N ARG A 416 -9.13 7.50 -23.60
CA ARG A 416 -8.13 6.55 -24.12
C ARG A 416 -8.59 5.10 -23.92
N ALA A 417 -9.10 4.77 -22.74
CA ALA A 417 -9.64 3.45 -22.40
C ALA A 417 -10.82 3.06 -23.31
N ALA A 418 -11.75 3.98 -23.59
CA ALA A 418 -12.88 3.73 -24.48
C ALA A 418 -12.47 3.41 -25.94
N ARG A 419 -11.26 3.81 -26.36
CA ARG A 419 -10.74 3.43 -27.69
C ARG A 419 -10.19 1.99 -27.71
N ILE A 420 -9.93 1.38 -26.55
CA ILE A 420 -9.40 0.03 -26.47
C ILE A 420 -10.50 -0.97 -26.86
N GLY A 421 -10.20 -1.89 -27.78
CA GLY A 421 -11.04 -3.07 -28.06
C GLY A 421 -12.20 -2.92 -29.05
N GLY A 422 -12.46 -1.73 -29.61
CA GLY A 422 -13.48 -1.56 -30.66
C GLY A 422 -13.10 -2.25 -31.99
N TRP A 423 -14.07 -2.88 -32.67
CA TRP A 423 -13.82 -3.68 -33.90
C TRP A 423 -13.04 -2.92 -35.00
N GLY A 424 -13.37 -1.65 -35.22
CA GLY A 424 -12.64 -0.79 -36.18
C GLY A 424 -11.19 -0.51 -35.75
N ARG A 425 -10.93 -0.42 -34.44
CA ARG A 425 -9.58 -0.25 -33.88
C ARG A 425 -8.78 -1.54 -33.97
N THR A 426 -9.40 -2.70 -33.72
CA THR A 426 -8.76 -4.01 -33.88
C THR A 426 -8.33 -4.24 -35.33
N LEU A 427 -9.23 -4.06 -36.31
CA LEU A 427 -8.89 -4.16 -37.73
C LEU A 427 -7.85 -3.11 -38.15
N GLY A 428 -8.01 -1.86 -37.71
CA GLY A 428 -7.07 -0.79 -38.01
C GLY A 428 -5.66 -1.06 -37.46
N SER A 429 -5.54 -1.70 -36.30
CA SER A 429 -4.25 -2.12 -35.73
C SER A 429 -3.57 -3.23 -36.56
N VAL A 430 -4.32 -4.12 -37.21
CA VAL A 430 -3.70 -5.08 -38.13
C VAL A 430 -3.10 -4.36 -39.35
N LEU A 431 -3.80 -3.33 -39.85
CA LEU A 431 -3.50 -2.67 -41.12
C LEU A 431 -2.56 -1.44 -40.99
N SER A 432 -2.47 -0.79 -39.83
CA SER A 432 -1.75 0.48 -39.66
C SER A 432 -0.81 0.44 -38.45
N LYS A 433 0.50 0.63 -38.71
CA LYS A 433 1.53 0.76 -37.66
C LYS A 433 1.22 1.88 -36.67
N ARG A 434 0.67 3.01 -37.15
CA ARG A 434 0.28 4.13 -36.29
C ARG A 434 -0.84 3.73 -35.35
N MET A 435 -1.90 3.10 -35.88
CA MET A 435 -3.02 2.64 -35.04
C MET A 435 -2.60 1.54 -34.06
N ARG A 436 -1.65 0.66 -34.42
CA ARG A 436 -1.04 -0.27 -33.44
C ARG A 436 -0.32 0.46 -32.33
N THR A 437 0.49 1.43 -32.71
CA THR A 437 1.30 2.21 -31.77
C THR A 437 0.39 2.91 -30.76
N ASP A 438 -0.66 3.59 -31.24
CA ASP A 438 -1.65 4.25 -30.40
C ASP A 438 -2.43 3.23 -29.54
N ALA A 439 -2.75 2.05 -30.09
CA ALA A 439 -3.43 0.99 -29.34
C ALA A 439 -2.59 0.45 -28.20
N VAL A 440 -1.32 0.13 -28.45
CA VAL A 440 -0.40 -0.37 -27.42
C VAL A 440 -0.10 0.71 -26.39
N ALA A 441 0.12 1.97 -26.79
CA ALA A 441 0.32 3.08 -25.88
C ALA A 441 -0.87 3.24 -24.91
N ASP A 442 -2.11 3.27 -25.43
CA ASP A 442 -3.31 3.42 -24.58
C ASP A 442 -3.48 2.22 -23.62
N ILE A 443 -3.16 0.99 -24.06
CA ILE A 443 -3.19 -0.20 -23.19
C ILE A 443 -2.19 -0.05 -22.04
N LEU A 444 -0.93 0.30 -22.36
CA LEU A 444 0.12 0.44 -21.36
C LEU A 444 -0.19 1.57 -20.37
N LEU A 445 -0.77 2.67 -20.84
CA LEU A 445 -1.22 3.79 -20.01
C LEU A 445 -2.34 3.37 -19.06
N VAL A 446 -3.47 2.91 -19.60
CA VAL A 446 -4.68 2.60 -18.81
C VAL A 446 -4.41 1.51 -17.78
N SER A 447 -3.57 0.52 -18.11
CA SER A 447 -3.28 -0.60 -17.21
C SER A 447 -2.26 -0.29 -16.11
N ARG A 448 -1.46 0.78 -16.21
CA ARG A 448 -0.33 1.03 -15.29
C ARG A 448 -0.32 2.41 -14.63
N MET A 449 -1.20 3.32 -15.03
CA MET A 449 -1.31 4.60 -14.34
C MET A 449 -1.94 4.41 -12.95
N PRO A 450 -1.38 5.05 -11.91
CA PRO A 450 -2.00 5.03 -10.60
C PRO A 450 -3.32 5.82 -10.61
N ASP A 451 -4.26 5.42 -9.76
CA ASP A 451 -5.43 6.27 -9.47
C ASP A 451 -4.96 7.50 -8.68
N LEU A 452 -4.81 8.62 -9.38
CA LEU A 452 -4.36 9.88 -8.78
C LEU A 452 -5.31 10.36 -7.68
N ARG A 453 -6.62 10.16 -7.85
CA ARG A 453 -7.62 10.60 -6.86
C ARG A 453 -7.43 9.83 -5.55
N ALA A 454 -7.43 8.51 -5.62
CA ALA A 454 -7.26 7.66 -4.44
C ALA A 454 -5.91 7.91 -3.75
N ALA A 455 -4.86 8.10 -4.54
CA ALA A 455 -3.52 8.26 -4.03
C ALA A 455 -3.30 9.64 -3.34
N TYR A 456 -3.78 10.75 -3.92
CA TYR A 456 -3.68 12.06 -3.26
C TYR A 456 -4.64 12.21 -2.08
N ARG A 457 -5.84 11.62 -2.11
CA ARG A 457 -6.71 11.56 -0.92
C ARG A 457 -6.02 10.88 0.26
N THR A 458 -5.31 9.78 -0.02
CA THR A 458 -4.55 9.05 0.99
C THR A 458 -3.38 9.88 1.55
N GLU A 459 -2.67 10.64 0.70
CA GLU A 459 -1.66 11.59 1.15
C GLU A 459 -2.25 12.69 2.05
N ASP A 460 -3.36 13.32 1.62
CA ASP A 460 -4.01 14.41 2.35
C ASP A 460 -4.51 13.95 3.72
N ARG A 461 -5.16 12.78 3.78
CA ARG A 461 -5.62 12.17 5.03
C ARG A 461 -4.47 11.98 6.02
N GLY A 462 -3.34 11.45 5.55
CA GLY A 462 -2.15 11.28 6.39
C GLY A 462 -1.53 12.58 6.91
N GLN A 463 -1.72 13.70 6.20
CA GLN A 463 -1.30 15.03 6.66
C GLN A 463 -2.24 15.60 7.70
N VAL A 464 -3.56 15.46 7.50
CA VAL A 464 -4.56 15.89 8.49
C VAL A 464 -4.44 15.11 9.79
N GLU A 465 -4.28 13.79 9.73
CA GLU A 465 -4.05 12.97 10.93
C GLU A 465 -2.80 13.42 11.70
N ARG A 466 -1.73 13.81 10.99
CA ARG A 466 -0.51 14.36 11.63
C ARG A 466 -0.77 15.71 12.31
N ASP A 467 -1.51 16.61 11.66
CA ASP A 467 -1.81 17.92 12.22
C ASP A 467 -2.69 17.80 13.47
N LEU A 468 -3.72 16.95 13.41
CA LEU A 468 -4.57 16.62 14.56
C LEU A 468 -3.75 16.03 15.71
N LEU A 469 -2.82 15.12 15.42
CA LEU A 469 -1.94 14.53 16.44
C LEU A 469 -1.01 15.57 17.09
N LEU A 470 -0.45 16.51 16.31
CA LEU A 470 0.39 17.59 16.86
C LEU A 470 -0.40 18.51 17.80
N VAL A 471 -1.64 18.85 17.43
CA VAL A 471 -2.54 19.62 18.29
C VAL A 471 -2.92 18.82 19.54
N ALA A 472 -3.20 17.51 19.41
CA ALA A 472 -3.49 16.64 20.54
C ALA A 472 -2.33 16.54 21.53
N ALA A 473 -1.09 16.44 21.03
CA ALA A 473 0.12 16.47 21.86
C ALA A 473 0.31 17.83 22.56
N ALA A 474 0.08 18.94 21.85
CA ALA A 474 0.12 20.28 22.45
C ALA A 474 -0.96 20.49 23.52
N LEU A 475 -2.18 19.98 23.31
CA LEU A 475 -3.25 19.97 24.31
C LEU A 475 -2.85 19.18 25.57
N ALA A 476 -2.13 18.07 25.41
CA ALA A 476 -1.63 17.28 26.54
C ALA A 476 -0.52 18.01 27.32
N VAL A 477 0.38 18.72 26.63
CA VAL A 477 1.36 19.61 27.26
C VAL A 477 0.63 20.69 28.07
N TYR A 478 -0.31 21.40 27.46
CA TYR A 478 -1.10 22.43 28.15
C TYR A 478 -1.80 21.87 29.40
N ARG A 479 -2.45 20.70 29.28
CA ARG A 479 -3.13 20.04 30.41
C ARG A 479 -2.19 19.70 31.55
N THR A 480 -1.00 19.18 31.25
CA THR A 480 -0.05 18.78 32.30
C THR A 480 0.58 19.97 33.02
N GLU A 481 0.64 21.14 32.37
CA GLU A 481 1.12 22.40 32.97
C GLU A 481 0.03 23.16 33.74
N GLN A 482 -1.19 23.22 33.19
CA GLN A 482 -2.29 24.05 33.70
C GLN A 482 -3.34 23.28 34.51
N GLY A 483 -3.31 21.94 34.46
CA GLY A 483 -4.28 21.06 35.12
C GLY A 483 -5.58 20.82 34.35
N GLU A 484 -5.86 21.61 33.31
CA GLU A 484 -7.02 21.48 32.43
C GLU A 484 -6.66 21.74 30.96
N TYR A 485 -7.47 21.26 30.02
CA TYR A 485 -7.34 21.63 28.60
C TYR A 485 -7.73 23.11 28.38
N PRO A 486 -7.26 23.83 27.35
CA PRO A 486 -7.64 25.22 27.13
C PRO A 486 -9.11 25.39 26.69
N GLU A 487 -9.67 26.60 26.76
CA GLU A 487 -11.02 26.88 26.23
C GLU A 487 -11.05 26.91 24.70
N THR A 488 -9.97 27.42 24.08
CA THR A 488 -9.79 27.52 22.63
C THR A 488 -8.40 27.04 22.23
N LEU A 489 -8.22 26.68 20.94
CA LEU A 489 -6.92 26.25 20.44
C LEU A 489 -5.88 27.38 20.41
N ASP A 490 -6.29 28.65 20.38
CA ASP A 490 -5.39 29.81 20.33
C ASP A 490 -4.42 29.87 21.52
N ALA A 491 -4.83 29.33 22.68
CA ALA A 491 -3.99 29.24 23.88
C ALA A 491 -2.73 28.36 23.69
N LEU A 492 -2.68 27.53 22.64
CA LEU A 492 -1.52 26.70 22.32
C LEU A 492 -0.42 27.48 21.61
N ALA A 493 -0.72 28.65 21.02
CA ALA A 493 0.22 29.44 20.24
C ALA A 493 0.46 30.85 20.84
N PRO A 494 1.63 31.46 20.64
CA PRO A 494 2.82 30.90 20.00
C PRO A 494 3.70 30.06 20.97
N GLY A 495 3.21 29.77 22.18
CA GLY A 495 4.00 29.18 23.26
C GLY A 495 4.35 27.71 23.07
N ILE A 496 3.36 26.83 22.97
CA ILE A 496 3.54 25.37 22.84
C ILE A 496 3.72 25.00 21.36
N LEU A 497 2.93 25.62 20.48
CA LEU A 497 3.03 25.52 19.03
C LEU A 497 3.40 26.88 18.46
N ALA A 498 4.20 26.89 17.39
CA ALA A 498 4.48 28.14 16.65
C ALA A 498 3.20 28.76 16.06
N ALA A 499 2.31 27.90 15.56
CA ALA A 499 0.96 28.24 15.10
C ALA A 499 0.07 27.00 15.20
N VAL A 500 -1.23 27.21 15.42
CA VAL A 500 -2.23 26.13 15.32
C VAL A 500 -2.49 25.85 13.83
N PRO A 501 -2.39 24.59 13.36
CA PRO A 501 -2.74 24.26 11.98
C PRO A 501 -4.23 24.51 11.71
N VAL A 502 -4.55 24.97 10.51
CA VAL A 502 -5.92 25.04 9.99
C VAL A 502 -6.32 23.67 9.41
N ASP A 503 -7.61 23.45 9.24
CA ASP A 503 -8.15 22.30 8.53
C ASP A 503 -7.77 22.37 7.05
N ARG A 504 -7.06 21.34 6.55
CA ARG A 504 -6.59 21.29 5.14
C ARG A 504 -7.72 21.11 4.12
N TYR A 505 -8.92 20.75 4.57
CA TYR A 505 -10.07 20.54 3.71
C TYR A 505 -10.88 21.82 3.49
N THR A 506 -10.81 22.78 4.42
CA THR A 506 -11.64 24.00 4.41
C THR A 506 -10.84 25.31 4.53
N ASP A 507 -9.55 25.24 4.89
CA ASP A 507 -8.72 26.38 5.30
C ASP A 507 -9.29 27.16 6.51
N GLU A 508 -10.25 26.57 7.24
CA GLU A 508 -10.83 27.10 8.48
C GLU A 508 -10.12 26.54 9.73
N PRO A 509 -10.31 27.13 10.92
CA PRO A 509 -9.82 26.52 12.16
C PRO A 509 -10.34 25.08 12.36
N LEU A 510 -9.49 24.20 12.88
CA LEU A 510 -9.89 22.86 13.32
C LEU A 510 -11.04 22.95 14.34
N ARG A 511 -11.95 21.98 14.28
CA ARG A 511 -13.09 21.93 15.20
C ARG A 511 -12.62 21.38 16.55
N TYR A 512 -12.84 22.15 17.61
CA TYR A 512 -12.41 21.81 18.96
C TYR A 512 -13.49 22.13 20.00
N GLY A 513 -13.63 21.28 21.00
CA GLY A 513 -14.42 21.59 22.18
C GLY A 513 -14.11 20.68 23.36
N ARG A 514 -14.07 21.25 24.57
CA ARG A 514 -14.01 20.48 25.81
C ARG A 514 -15.24 19.54 25.90
N ARG A 515 -15.03 18.33 26.41
CA ARG A 515 -16.03 17.26 26.55
C ARG A 515 -15.73 16.42 27.80
N GLY A 516 -16.50 16.63 28.87
CA GLY A 516 -16.28 15.95 30.14
C GLY A 516 -14.84 16.18 30.65
N ALA A 517 -14.13 15.09 30.99
CA ALA A 517 -12.73 15.14 31.42
C ALA A 517 -11.71 15.32 30.26
N GLY A 518 -12.17 15.46 29.02
CA GLY A 518 -11.30 15.63 27.87
C GLY A 518 -11.87 16.56 26.80
N TYR A 519 -11.73 16.20 25.54
CA TYR A 519 -12.10 17.04 24.41
C TYR A 519 -12.48 16.22 23.17
N LEU A 520 -13.10 16.91 22.23
CA LEU A 520 -13.28 16.52 20.84
C LEU A 520 -12.43 17.46 19.98
N LEU A 521 -11.67 16.89 19.04
CA LEU A 521 -10.86 17.62 18.07
C LEU A 521 -11.01 16.94 16.71
N TYR A 522 -11.38 17.66 15.65
CA TYR A 522 -11.56 17.04 14.34
C TYR A 522 -11.40 18.02 13.16
N SER A 523 -11.19 17.42 11.98
CA SER A 523 -11.26 18.07 10.67
C SER A 523 -12.43 17.47 9.90
N VAL A 524 -13.06 18.24 9.01
CA VAL A 524 -14.20 17.78 8.20
C VAL A 524 -13.84 16.75 7.12
N SER A 525 -12.54 16.52 6.90
CA SER A 525 -12.07 15.41 6.08
C SER A 525 -12.58 15.44 4.62
N GLU A 526 -12.48 14.31 3.93
CA GLU A 526 -12.54 14.18 2.48
C GLU A 526 -13.84 14.63 1.82
N ASN A 527 -14.97 14.56 2.53
CA ASN A 527 -16.28 14.97 2.00
C ASN A 527 -16.52 16.49 2.14
N GLY A 528 -15.74 17.19 2.97
CA GLY A 528 -15.87 18.63 3.22
C GLY A 528 -17.15 19.02 3.96
N VAL A 529 -17.83 18.07 4.61
CA VAL A 529 -19.08 18.28 5.36
C VAL A 529 -18.79 17.99 6.83
N ASP A 530 -19.30 18.84 7.73
CA ASP A 530 -19.21 18.59 9.17
C ASP A 530 -20.19 17.49 9.57
N ASP A 531 -19.68 16.29 9.81
CA ASP A 531 -20.45 15.11 10.23
C ASP A 531 -20.56 14.98 11.76
N GLY A 532 -20.35 16.09 12.47
CA GLY A 532 -20.56 16.21 13.91
C GLY A 532 -19.54 15.46 14.75
N GLY A 533 -18.37 15.14 14.20
CA GLY A 533 -17.34 14.33 14.83
C GLY A 533 -17.60 12.83 14.71
N THR A 534 -18.18 12.37 13.61
CA THR A 534 -18.38 10.93 13.33
C THR A 534 -17.16 10.41 12.56
N ASP A 535 -16.49 9.37 13.05
CA ASP A 535 -15.32 8.79 12.37
C ASP A 535 -15.70 7.73 11.34
N ARG A 536 -14.75 7.41 10.45
CA ARG A 536 -14.95 6.51 9.31
C ARG A 536 -15.35 5.09 9.72
N ASP A 537 -14.85 4.62 10.86
CA ASP A 537 -15.05 3.26 11.34
C ASP A 537 -16.25 3.14 12.30
N GLY A 538 -16.97 4.23 12.56
CA GLY A 538 -18.10 4.27 13.49
C GLY A 538 -17.73 4.02 14.95
N ARG A 539 -16.45 4.18 15.31
CA ARG A 539 -15.96 4.08 16.70
C ARG A 539 -16.26 5.34 17.49
N ILE A 540 -16.39 6.47 16.79
CA ILE A 540 -16.83 7.75 17.35
C ILE A 540 -18.01 8.20 16.50
N VAL A 541 -19.17 8.40 17.12
CA VAL A 541 -20.41 8.80 16.44
C VAL A 541 -20.94 10.05 17.11
N GLY A 542 -21.14 11.12 16.34
CA GLY A 542 -21.56 12.42 16.88
C GLY A 542 -20.61 12.98 17.94
N GLY A 543 -19.31 12.70 17.81
CA GLY A 543 -18.29 13.17 18.72
C GLY A 543 -18.17 12.40 20.05
N GLU A 544 -18.86 11.27 20.20
CA GLU A 544 -18.77 10.42 21.39
C GLU A 544 -18.36 8.99 21.03
N TRP A 545 -17.65 8.32 21.95
CA TRP A 545 -17.26 6.93 21.77
C TRP A 545 -18.49 6.04 21.62
N ASN A 546 -18.47 5.21 20.59
CA ASN A 546 -19.51 4.22 20.34
C ASN A 546 -19.12 2.88 20.97
N ASP A 547 -19.90 2.45 21.95
CA ASP A 547 -19.73 1.15 22.63
C ASP A 547 -20.51 0.01 21.93
N ASP A 548 -21.34 0.33 20.94
CA ASP A 548 -22.14 -0.63 20.18
C ASP A 548 -21.84 -0.54 18.67
N PRO A 549 -20.97 -1.43 18.13
CA PRO A 549 -20.62 -1.43 16.71
C PRO A 549 -21.83 -1.55 15.78
N ASP A 550 -22.90 -2.22 16.23
CA ASP A 550 -24.12 -2.42 15.44
C ASP A 550 -25.01 -1.14 15.40
N ALA A 551 -24.71 -0.15 16.25
CA ALA A 551 -25.41 1.14 16.29
C ALA A 551 -24.74 2.23 15.44
N ALA A 552 -23.60 1.93 14.81
CA ALA A 552 -22.94 2.87 13.91
C ALA A 552 -23.77 3.10 12.64
N PRO A 553 -23.84 4.34 12.11
CA PRO A 553 -24.48 4.61 10.82
C PRO A 553 -23.89 3.74 9.68
N ASP A 554 -24.76 3.21 8.82
CA ASP A 554 -24.36 2.36 7.68
C ASP A 554 -23.49 3.08 6.63
N ASP A 555 -23.41 4.41 6.69
CA ASP A 555 -22.74 5.27 5.72
C ASP A 555 -21.52 6.02 6.28
N CYS A 556 -20.97 5.60 7.43
CA CYS A 556 -19.71 6.13 7.98
C CYS A 556 -18.53 6.02 7.00
N ASP A 557 -18.58 5.14 5.99
CA ASP A 557 -17.54 5.05 4.97
C ASP A 557 -17.56 6.22 3.96
N LYS A 558 -18.64 7.02 3.95
CA LYS A 558 -18.89 8.15 3.05
C LYS A 558 -19.05 9.47 3.77
N ASN A 559 -19.66 9.44 4.96
CA ASN A 559 -19.96 10.58 5.80
C ASN A 559 -19.13 10.45 7.08
N PHE A 560 -17.94 11.04 7.07
CA PHE A 560 -17.01 10.98 8.18
C PHE A 560 -16.07 12.17 8.26
N ASP A 561 -15.75 12.52 9.49
CA ASP A 561 -14.70 13.42 9.89
C ASP A 561 -13.41 12.64 10.24
N ALA A 562 -12.29 13.36 10.33
CA ALA A 562 -11.05 12.85 10.92
C ALA A 562 -11.04 13.24 12.41
N VAL A 563 -11.32 12.29 13.31
CA VAL A 563 -11.73 12.59 14.69
C VAL A 563 -10.74 12.10 15.74
N ILE A 564 -10.48 12.95 16.73
CA ILE A 564 -9.83 12.62 17.99
C ILE A 564 -10.82 12.88 19.13
N ARG A 565 -11.15 11.82 19.88
CA ARG A 565 -11.93 11.90 21.12
C ARG A 565 -11.07 11.48 22.31
N VAL A 566 -10.91 12.37 23.28
CA VAL A 566 -10.15 12.14 24.52
C VAL A 566 -11.08 12.35 25.70
N PRO A 567 -11.06 11.51 26.76
CA PRO A 567 -10.12 10.40 26.98
C PRO A 567 -10.42 9.20 26.08
N VAL A 568 -9.36 8.46 25.73
CA VAL A 568 -9.48 7.13 25.13
C VAL A 568 -10.06 6.16 26.18
N PRO A 569 -11.08 5.33 25.85
CA PRO A 569 -11.73 4.45 26.82
C PRO A 569 -10.75 3.39 27.32
N ALA A 570 -10.97 2.93 28.55
CA ALA A 570 -10.22 1.80 29.08
C ALA A 570 -10.50 0.52 28.26
N LEU A 571 -9.51 -0.37 28.23
CA LEU A 571 -9.71 -1.70 27.65
C LEU A 571 -10.68 -2.51 28.52
N HIS A 572 -11.76 -2.98 27.91
CA HIS A 572 -12.67 -3.96 28.48
C HIS A 572 -12.58 -5.24 27.63
N VAL A 573 -12.28 -6.37 28.27
CA VAL A 573 -12.20 -7.66 27.55
C VAL A 573 -13.62 -8.09 27.16
N PRO A 574 -13.92 -8.28 25.86
CA PRO A 574 -15.23 -8.74 25.41
C PRO A 574 -15.63 -10.08 26.04
N ALA A 575 -16.91 -10.24 26.38
CA ALA A 575 -17.48 -11.52 26.77
C ALA A 575 -17.77 -12.40 25.52
N ARG A 576 -17.71 -13.72 25.65
CA ARG A 576 -18.19 -14.64 24.59
C ARG A 576 -19.71 -14.79 24.68
N PRO A 577 -20.38 -15.22 23.59
CA PRO A 577 -21.77 -15.67 23.59
C PRO A 577 -22.06 -16.61 24.74
N ALA A 578 -23.15 -16.31 25.45
CA ALA A 578 -23.87 -17.33 26.18
C ALA A 578 -24.39 -18.34 25.15
N GLY A 579 -23.66 -19.45 25.00
CA GLY A 579 -23.84 -20.36 23.86
C GLY A 579 -25.27 -20.78 23.56
N GLY A 580 -25.71 -20.49 22.33
CA GLY A 580 -26.41 -21.45 21.49
C GLY A 580 -25.36 -22.22 20.67
N SER A 581 -25.39 -23.54 20.75
CA SER A 581 -24.50 -24.46 20.02
C SER A 581 -24.69 -24.33 18.50
N VAL A 582 -23.63 -23.95 17.77
CA VAL A 582 -23.46 -24.35 16.37
C VAL A 582 -22.02 -24.78 16.16
N GLU A 583 -21.80 -26.07 16.38
CA GLU A 583 -20.65 -26.80 15.85
C GLU A 583 -20.84 -26.88 14.32
N ARG A 584 -20.11 -26.05 13.56
CA ARG A 584 -20.01 -26.25 12.11
C ARG A 584 -19.00 -27.36 11.88
N ALA A 585 -19.51 -28.49 11.40
CA ALA A 585 -18.74 -29.61 10.90
C ALA A 585 -17.70 -29.14 9.87
N GLU A 586 -16.45 -29.60 10.06
CA GLU A 586 -15.45 -29.60 9.00
C GLU A 586 -15.95 -30.45 7.82
N PRO A 587 -15.78 -30.02 6.57
CA PRO A 587 -15.99 -30.92 5.44
C PRO A 587 -14.82 -31.91 5.39
N ALA A 588 -15.16 -33.20 5.42
CA ALA A 588 -14.24 -34.28 5.11
C ALA A 588 -13.95 -34.32 3.60
N GLU A 589 -12.66 -34.48 3.30
CA GLU A 589 -11.98 -34.79 2.02
C GLU A 589 -12.00 -33.74 0.89
#